data_AF-A0A091AST0-F1
#
_entry.id   AF-A0A091AST0-F1
#
_cell.length_a   1.000
_cell.length_b   1.000
_cell.length_c   1.000
_cell.angle_alpha   90.00
_cell.angle_beta   90.00
_cell.angle_gamma   90.00
#
_symmetry.space_group_name_H-M   'P 1'
#
loop_
_entity.id
_entity.type
_entity.pdbx_description
1 polymer ?
#
loop_
_entity_poly.entity_id
_entity_poly.type
_entity_poly.pdbx_seq_one_letter_code
_entity_poly.pdbx_strand_id
1 'polypeptide(L)'
;MNPLTLILVLAVLPPPANVLRKCVAADGAVSYQALPCAEGSQQRWAQPVKPDPAPVPRAAPAAERAGTARPRASVADPPRPRRDPRRERCEAARRDADEQRDRLWNRLTFDQRSALDAKVARACSR
;
A
#
# COMPACT_ATOMS: atom_id res chain seq x y z
N MET A 1 34.98 -23.41 -36.32
CA MET A 1 33.85 -23.13 -35.41
C MET A 1 33.43 -21.68 -35.62
N ASN A 2 32.32 -21.45 -36.32
CA ASN A 2 31.89 -20.10 -36.70
C ASN A 2 31.31 -19.37 -35.48
N PRO A 3 31.75 -18.14 -35.17
CA PRO A 3 31.24 -17.36 -34.03
C PRO A 3 29.75 -17.00 -34.18
N LEU A 4 29.25 -16.99 -35.41
CA LEU A 4 27.85 -16.75 -35.76
C LEU A 4 26.90 -17.82 -35.21
N THR A 5 27.34 -19.06 -35.07
CA THR A 5 26.49 -20.15 -34.57
C THR A 5 26.28 -20.06 -33.05
N LEU A 6 27.21 -19.45 -32.31
CA LEU A 6 27.12 -19.29 -30.86
C LEU A 6 26.11 -18.19 -30.46
N ILE A 7 26.02 -17.11 -31.25
CA ILE A 7 25.14 -15.96 -30.99
C ILE A 7 23.66 -16.34 -31.19
N LEU A 8 23.36 -17.21 -32.16
CA LEU A 8 21.98 -17.60 -32.46
C LEU A 8 21.35 -18.48 -31.36
N VAL A 9 22.15 -19.23 -30.60
CA VAL A 9 21.66 -20.14 -29.54
C VAL A 9 21.29 -19.38 -28.25
N LEU A 10 21.93 -18.25 -27.96
CA LEU A 10 21.62 -17.45 -26.76
C LEU A 10 20.31 -16.66 -26.85
N ALA A 11 19.78 -16.42 -28.06
CA ALA A 11 18.60 -15.58 -28.26
C ALA A 11 17.25 -16.31 -28.02
N VAL A 12 17.26 -17.63 -27.82
CA VAL A 12 16.05 -18.46 -27.70
C VAL A 12 15.79 -18.92 -26.26
N LEU A 13 16.66 -18.57 -25.30
CA LEU A 13 16.40 -18.92 -23.91
C LEU A 13 15.26 -18.05 -23.37
N PRO A 14 14.15 -18.64 -22.91
CA PRO A 14 13.13 -17.88 -22.19
C PRO A 14 13.81 -17.20 -20.98
N PRO A 15 13.44 -15.96 -20.65
CA PRO A 15 13.99 -15.30 -19.48
C PRO A 15 13.77 -16.22 -18.27
N PRO A 16 14.80 -16.46 -17.44
CA PRO A 16 14.61 -17.27 -16.24
C PRO A 16 13.46 -16.64 -15.46
N ALA A 17 12.42 -17.43 -15.18
CA ALA A 17 11.35 -16.96 -14.31
C ALA A 17 12.01 -16.44 -13.02
N ASN A 18 11.71 -15.21 -12.63
CA ASN A 18 12.25 -14.62 -11.41
C ASN A 18 11.65 -15.39 -10.22
N VAL A 19 12.32 -16.45 -9.78
CA VAL A 19 11.87 -17.27 -8.65
C VAL A 19 12.43 -16.66 -7.36
N LEU A 20 11.53 -16.14 -6.53
CA LEU A 20 11.88 -15.71 -5.18
C LEU A 20 11.89 -16.91 -4.25
N ARG A 21 12.96 -17.06 -3.49
CA ARG A 21 13.13 -18.15 -2.51
C ARG A 21 13.18 -17.57 -1.11
N LYS A 22 12.48 -18.22 -0.18
CA LYS A 22 12.62 -17.96 1.26
C LYS A 22 13.62 -18.95 1.85
N CYS A 23 14.71 -18.43 2.38
CA CYS A 23 15.79 -19.19 3.00
C CYS A 23 15.79 -18.93 4.51
N VAL A 24 16.02 -19.96 5.30
CA VAL A 24 16.17 -19.89 6.77
C VAL A 24 17.56 -20.41 7.12
N ALA A 25 18.40 -19.56 7.70
CA ALA A 25 19.74 -19.92 8.16
C ALA A 25 19.68 -20.77 9.45
N ALA A 26 20.81 -21.38 9.81
CA ALA A 26 20.91 -22.24 11.00
C ALA A 26 20.59 -21.52 12.32
N ASP A 27 20.83 -20.21 12.39
CA ASP A 27 20.48 -19.34 13.52
C ASP A 27 19.00 -18.88 13.51
N GLY A 28 18.23 -19.29 12.50
CA GLY A 28 16.84 -18.90 12.30
C GLY A 28 16.64 -17.62 11.50
N ALA A 29 17.71 -16.96 11.03
CA ALA A 29 17.59 -15.75 10.22
C ALA A 29 16.89 -16.04 8.88
N VAL A 30 15.94 -15.19 8.50
CA VAL A 30 15.14 -15.33 7.27
C VAL A 30 15.66 -14.38 6.21
N SER A 31 15.95 -14.90 5.02
CA SER A 31 16.31 -14.09 3.84
C SER A 31 15.47 -14.47 2.62
N TYR A 32 15.27 -13.50 1.72
CA TYR A 32 14.58 -13.70 0.45
C TYR A 32 15.54 -13.42 -0.69
N GLN A 33 15.74 -14.40 -1.57
CA GLN A 33 16.79 -14.35 -2.59
C GLN A 33 16.28 -14.86 -3.93
N ALA A 34 16.76 -14.26 -5.02
CA ALA A 34 16.51 -14.75 -6.38
C ALA A 34 17.44 -15.93 -6.75
N LEU A 35 18.60 -16.00 -6.11
CA LEU A 35 19.56 -17.10 -6.23
C LEU A 35 19.15 -18.27 -5.31
N PRO A 36 19.69 -19.48 -5.55
CA PRO A 36 19.57 -20.59 -4.60
C PRO A 36 19.99 -20.17 -3.18
N CYS A 37 19.38 -20.80 -2.16
CA CYS A 37 19.77 -20.52 -0.78
C CYS A 37 21.26 -20.83 -0.55
N ALA A 38 21.94 -19.96 0.19
CA ALA A 38 23.33 -20.15 0.57
C ALA A 38 23.51 -21.48 1.33
N GLU A 39 24.72 -22.05 1.25
CA GLU A 39 25.06 -23.27 1.98
C GLU A 39 24.79 -23.11 3.49
N GLY A 40 24.26 -24.15 4.13
CA GLY A 40 23.83 -24.12 5.52
C GLY A 40 22.46 -23.46 5.76
N SER A 41 21.80 -22.93 4.73
CA SER A 41 20.42 -22.41 4.82
C SER A 41 19.40 -23.38 4.22
N GLN A 42 18.24 -23.52 4.87
CA GLN A 42 17.13 -24.33 4.36
C GLN A 42 16.20 -23.48 3.48
N GLN A 43 15.92 -23.95 2.26
CA GLN A 43 14.82 -23.38 1.46
C GLN A 43 13.47 -23.80 2.04
N ARG A 44 12.65 -22.82 2.45
CA ARG A 44 11.28 -23.07 2.94
C ARG A 44 10.25 -23.07 1.82
N TRP A 45 10.41 -22.18 0.84
CA TRP A 45 9.59 -22.14 -0.37
C TRP A 45 10.30 -21.42 -1.50
N ALA A 46 9.80 -21.65 -2.72
CA ALA A 46 10.20 -20.97 -3.94
C ALA A 46 8.94 -20.62 -4.74
N GLN A 47 8.79 -19.37 -5.16
CA GLN A 47 7.62 -18.90 -5.92
C GLN A 47 8.05 -18.02 -7.09
N PRO A 48 7.45 -18.19 -8.29
CA PRO A 48 7.65 -17.25 -9.39
C PRO A 48 7.09 -15.87 -9.04
N VAL A 49 7.85 -14.84 -9.37
CA VAL A 49 7.49 -13.43 -9.22
C VAL A 49 7.14 -12.87 -10.59
N LYS A 50 5.99 -12.20 -10.67
CA LYS A 50 5.65 -11.40 -11.85
C LYS A 50 6.44 -10.09 -11.77
N PRO A 51 7.19 -9.71 -12.80
CA PRO A 51 7.85 -8.42 -12.83
C PRO A 51 6.81 -7.30 -12.76
N ASP A 52 7.14 -6.24 -12.03
CA ASP A 52 6.29 -5.05 -11.99
C ASP A 52 6.17 -4.44 -13.39
N PRO A 53 5.00 -3.88 -13.74
CA PRO A 53 4.85 -3.14 -14.98
C PRO A 53 5.81 -1.96 -14.99
N ALA A 54 6.46 -1.72 -16.13
CA ALA A 54 7.34 -0.58 -16.31
C ALA A 54 6.60 0.72 -15.95
N PRO A 55 7.23 1.64 -15.19
CA PRO A 55 6.58 2.89 -14.83
C PRO A 55 6.22 3.66 -16.11
N VAL A 56 4.93 3.91 -16.30
CA VAL A 56 4.46 4.81 -17.36
C VAL A 56 4.85 6.24 -16.99
N PRO A 57 5.48 7.00 -17.90
CA PRO A 57 5.79 8.40 -17.64
C PRO A 57 4.49 9.15 -17.31
N ARG A 58 4.42 9.70 -16.09
CA ARG A 58 3.31 10.56 -15.68
C ARG A 58 3.41 11.86 -16.45
N ALA A 59 2.40 12.17 -17.27
CA ALA A 59 2.30 13.47 -17.92
C ALA A 59 2.29 14.58 -16.84
N ALA A 60 3.11 15.61 -17.05
CA ALA A 60 3.17 16.77 -16.17
C ALA A 60 1.81 17.48 -16.14
N PRO A 61 1.30 17.91 -14.97
CA PRO A 61 0.10 18.72 -14.91
C PRO A 61 0.33 20.05 -15.63
N ALA A 62 -0.59 20.41 -16.53
CA ALA A 62 -0.58 21.70 -17.19
C ALA A 62 -0.75 22.80 -16.14
N ALA A 63 0.13 23.80 -16.17
CA ALA A 63 0.06 24.95 -15.28
C ALA A 63 -1.26 25.70 -15.48
N GLU A 64 -2.11 25.67 -14.46
CA GLU A 64 -3.34 26.44 -14.39
C GLU A 64 -2.97 27.93 -14.29
N ARG A 65 -3.37 28.72 -15.30
CA ARG A 65 -3.11 30.16 -15.31
C ARG A 65 -3.87 30.81 -14.15
N ALA A 66 -3.12 31.49 -13.28
CA ALA A 66 -3.64 32.25 -12.16
C ALA A 66 -4.72 33.24 -12.61
N GLY A 67 -5.93 33.06 -12.08
CA GLY A 67 -7.06 33.97 -12.28
C GLY A 67 -6.78 35.34 -11.66
N THR A 68 -7.18 36.39 -12.37
CA THR A 68 -7.11 37.78 -11.94
C THR A 68 -7.91 38.02 -10.65
N ALA A 69 -7.27 38.66 -9.68
CA ALA A 69 -7.87 39.01 -8.39
C ALA A 69 -9.00 40.04 -8.58
N ARG A 70 -10.23 39.65 -8.22
CA ARG A 70 -11.35 40.57 -8.04
C ARG A 70 -11.30 41.18 -6.62
N PRO A 71 -11.68 42.46 -6.44
CA PRO A 71 -11.69 43.10 -5.13
C PRO A 71 -12.68 42.38 -4.20
N ARG A 72 -12.20 42.02 -3.00
CA ARG A 72 -13.02 41.41 -1.93
C ARG A 72 -13.99 42.46 -1.38
N ALA A 73 -15.28 42.26 -1.63
CA ALA A 73 -16.30 42.85 -0.78
C ALA A 73 -16.22 42.18 0.60
N SER A 74 -16.28 42.97 1.68
CA SER A 74 -16.36 42.46 3.05
C SER A 74 -17.67 41.70 3.23
N VAL A 75 -17.61 40.38 3.09
CA VAL A 75 -18.70 39.48 3.44
C VAL A 75 -18.72 39.40 4.97
N ALA A 76 -19.83 39.82 5.58
CA ALA A 76 -20.07 39.61 7.00
C ALA A 76 -19.92 38.13 7.33
N ASP A 77 -19.25 37.82 8.45
CA ASP A 77 -19.00 36.45 8.89
C ASP A 77 -20.32 35.66 8.92
N PRO A 78 -20.41 34.51 8.22
CA PRO A 78 -21.60 33.69 8.29
C PRO A 78 -21.78 33.21 9.74
N PRO A 79 -23.03 33.12 10.23
CA PRO A 79 -23.28 32.61 11.56
C PRO A 79 -22.67 31.21 11.68
N ARG A 80 -21.85 31.01 12.72
CA ARG A 80 -21.18 29.72 12.96
C ARG A 80 -22.24 28.62 12.98
N PRO A 81 -22.09 27.55 12.17
CA PRO A 81 -23.07 26.47 12.16
C PRO A 81 -23.15 25.89 13.58
N ARG A 82 -24.38 25.76 14.09
CA ARG A 82 -24.61 25.10 15.38
C ARG A 82 -24.04 23.69 15.29
N ARG A 83 -23.14 23.36 16.23
CA ARG A 83 -22.59 22.01 16.35
C ARG A 83 -23.72 21.03 16.62
N ASP A 84 -23.88 20.08 15.70
CA ASP A 84 -24.81 18.98 15.88
C ASP A 84 -24.15 17.95 16.82
N PRO A 85 -24.66 17.75 18.05
CA PRO A 85 -24.08 16.81 19.00
C PRO A 85 -24.09 15.37 18.48
N ARG A 86 -24.98 15.02 17.55
CA ARG A 86 -24.98 13.72 16.89
C ARG A 86 -23.77 13.57 15.97
N ARG A 87 -23.50 14.60 15.16
CA ARG A 87 -22.33 14.64 14.27
C ARG A 87 -21.04 14.53 15.09
N GLU A 88 -20.95 15.24 16.21
CA GLU A 88 -19.79 15.17 17.11
C GLU A 88 -19.60 13.76 17.71
N ARG A 89 -20.68 13.08 18.13
CA ARG A 89 -20.60 11.70 18.63
C ARG A 89 -20.14 10.72 17.56
N CYS A 90 -20.65 10.84 16.34
CA CYS A 90 -20.23 10.01 15.21
C CYS A 90 -18.74 10.26 14.87
N GLU A 91 -18.30 11.51 14.83
CA GLU A 91 -16.90 11.88 14.57
C GLU A 91 -15.96 11.40 15.68
N ALA A 92 -16.38 11.47 16.95
CA ALA A 92 -15.62 10.92 18.07
C ALA A 92 -15.49 9.40 17.97
N ALA A 93 -16.57 8.69 17.64
CA ALA A 93 -16.54 7.23 17.48
C ALA A 93 -15.62 6.80 16.32
N ARG A 94 -15.60 7.54 15.21
CA ARG A 94 -14.68 7.28 14.09
C ARG A 94 -13.23 7.43 14.50
N ARG A 95 -12.88 8.55 15.16
CA ARG A 95 -11.51 8.81 15.64
C ARG A 95 -11.03 7.73 16.61
N ASP A 96 -11.87 7.31 17.55
CA ASP A 96 -11.53 6.23 18.49
C ASP A 96 -11.29 4.89 17.76
N ALA A 97 -12.13 4.55 16.77
CA ALA A 97 -11.94 3.34 15.98
C ALA A 97 -10.65 3.38 15.14
N ASP A 98 -10.31 4.52 14.57
CA ASP A 98 -9.09 4.71 13.79
C ASP A 98 -7.85 4.63 14.70
N GLU A 99 -7.85 5.29 15.86
CA GLU A 99 -6.77 5.19 16.84
C GLU A 99 -6.53 3.74 17.30
N GLN A 100 -7.61 2.97 17.52
CA GLN A 100 -7.48 1.56 17.91
C GLN A 100 -6.93 0.70 16.78
N ARG A 101 -7.33 0.97 15.53
CA ARG A 101 -6.78 0.29 14.35
C ARG A 101 -5.30 0.57 14.18
N ASP A 102 -4.88 1.82 14.33
CA ASP A 102 -3.49 2.20 14.19
C ASP A 102 -2.61 1.55 15.27
N ARG A 103 -3.08 1.55 16.53
CA ARG A 103 -2.35 0.94 17.65
C ARG A 103 -2.25 -0.59 17.54
N LEU A 104 -3.26 -1.25 16.97
CA LEU A 104 -3.39 -2.71 16.97
C LEU A 104 -3.36 -3.33 15.56
N TRP A 105 -2.84 -2.61 14.56
CA TRP A 105 -3.02 -2.93 13.14
C TRP A 105 -2.66 -4.38 12.77
N ASN A 106 -1.62 -4.94 13.39
CA ASN A 106 -1.15 -6.32 13.17
C ASN A 106 -1.64 -7.35 14.20
N ARG A 107 -2.41 -6.92 15.20
CA ARG A 107 -2.95 -7.77 16.28
C ARG A 107 -4.46 -7.91 16.25
N LEU A 108 -5.16 -7.05 15.51
CA LEU A 108 -6.60 -7.07 15.37
C LEU A 108 -7.07 -8.31 14.60
N THR A 109 -7.90 -9.11 15.25
CA THR A 109 -8.64 -10.18 14.57
C THR A 109 -9.78 -9.59 13.73
N PHE A 110 -10.34 -10.41 12.83
CA PHE A 110 -11.51 -10.01 12.03
C PHE A 110 -12.70 -9.61 12.92
N ASP A 111 -12.99 -10.37 13.96
CA ASP A 111 -14.11 -10.11 14.87
C ASP A 111 -13.92 -8.79 15.62
N GLN A 112 -12.71 -8.53 16.11
CA GLN A 112 -12.40 -7.28 16.80
C GLN A 112 -12.52 -6.07 15.87
N ARG A 113 -12.03 -6.17 14.63
CA ARG A 113 -12.19 -5.12 13.63
C ARG A 113 -13.66 -4.87 13.29
N SER A 114 -14.44 -5.93 13.16
CA SER A 114 -15.89 -5.85 12.90
C SER A 114 -16.64 -5.23 14.07
N ALA A 115 -16.23 -5.50 15.31
CA ALA A 115 -16.81 -4.88 16.50
C ALA A 115 -16.57 -3.36 16.55
N LEU A 116 -15.39 -2.89 16.12
CA LEU A 116 -15.09 -1.47 15.97
C LEU A 116 -16.01 -0.82 14.91
N ASP A 117 -16.17 -1.46 13.75
CA ASP A 117 -17.07 -0.99 12.70
C ASP A 117 -18.53 -0.93 13.18
N ALA A 118 -18.99 -1.95 13.89
CA ALA A 118 -20.34 -1.98 14.45
C ALA A 118 -20.55 -0.86 15.50
N LYS A 119 -19.51 -0.53 16.30
CA LYS A 119 -19.55 0.59 17.25
C LYS A 119 -19.70 1.93 16.53
N VAL A 120 -18.94 2.16 15.46
CA VAL A 120 -19.06 3.36 14.62
C VAL A 120 -20.44 3.43 13.97
N ALA A 121 -20.91 2.31 13.39
CA ALA A 121 -22.22 2.23 12.76
C ALA A 121 -23.34 2.61 13.75
N ARG A 122 -23.31 2.10 14.98
CA ARG A 122 -24.27 2.48 16.04
C ARG A 122 -24.20 3.97 16.38
N ALA A 123 -23.00 4.52 16.58
CA ALA A 123 -22.83 5.93 16.93
C ALA A 123 -23.26 6.91 15.82
N CYS A 124 -23.15 6.48 14.55
CA CYS A 124 -23.52 7.29 13.39
C CYS A 124 -24.96 7.01 12.92
N SER A 125 -25.55 5.89 13.33
CA SER A 125 -26.97 5.61 13.12
C SER A 125 -27.85 6.63 13.86
N ARG A 126 -29.11 6.72 13.44
CA ARG A 126 -30.01 7.86 13.60
C ARG A 126 -30.03 8.51 14.99
#